data_AF-A0A9Q1QXA1-F1
#
_entry.id   AF-A0A9Q1QXA1-F1
#
_cell.length_a   1.000
_cell.length_b   1.000
_cell.length_c   1.000
_cell.angle_alpha   90.00
_cell.angle_beta   90.00
_cell.angle_gamma   90.00
#
_symmetry.space_group_name_H-M   'P 1'
#
loop_
_entity.id
_entity.type
_entity.pdbx_description
1 polymer ?
#
loop_
_entity_poly.entity_id
_entity_poly.type
_entity_poly.pdbx_seq_one_letter_code
_entity_poly.pdbx_strand_id
1 'polypeptide(L)'
;MVLNCLQDPHPRVRWAACNAIYWLLDNFSPHLQEKYHNQVLLALAEAVDDFHPRVLAHAATALCNFGVPGKPETLIPYLDGLVNKLLVLIKVSKIEATKLQSA
;
A
#
# COMPACT_ATOMS: atom_id res chain seq x y z
N MET A 1 6.13 13.98 -7.67
CA MET A 1 4.93 14.28 -8.49
C MET A 1 3.80 13.30 -8.20
N VAL A 2 3.97 11.97 -8.33
CA VAL A 2 2.92 10.98 -7.95
C VAL A 2 2.80 10.76 -6.43
N LEU A 3 3.92 10.64 -5.70
CA LEU A 3 3.88 10.39 -4.25
C LEU A 3 3.16 11.51 -3.47
N ASN A 4 3.32 12.77 -3.89
CA ASN A 4 2.64 13.91 -3.27
C ASN A 4 1.11 13.81 -3.37
N CYS A 5 0.60 13.14 -4.41
CA CYS A 5 -0.83 12.95 -4.61
C CYS A 5 -1.46 11.95 -3.62
N LEU A 6 -0.65 11.20 -2.86
CA LEU A 6 -1.14 10.30 -1.81
C LEU A 6 -1.68 11.06 -0.60
N GLN A 7 -1.40 12.35 -0.46
CA GLN A 7 -1.93 13.21 0.59
C GLN A 7 -2.97 14.21 0.06
N ASP A 8 -3.44 14.01 -1.17
CA ASP A 8 -4.46 14.88 -1.76
C ASP A 8 -5.77 14.81 -0.96
N PRO A 9 -6.48 15.92 -0.72
CA PRO A 9 -7.73 15.90 0.03
C PRO A 9 -8.79 15.00 -0.59
N HIS A 10 -8.79 14.84 -1.92
CA HIS A 10 -9.79 14.07 -2.62
C HIS A 10 -9.41 12.59 -2.75
N PRO A 11 -10.21 11.64 -2.24
CA PRO A 11 -9.85 10.22 -2.17
C PRO A 11 -9.64 9.58 -3.55
N ARG A 12 -10.29 10.08 -4.60
CA ARG A 12 -10.08 9.58 -5.97
C ARG A 12 -8.68 9.91 -6.52
N VAL A 13 -8.09 11.04 -6.10
CA VAL A 13 -6.73 11.43 -6.50
C VAL A 13 -5.72 10.53 -5.80
N ARG A 14 -5.89 10.31 -4.50
CA ARG A 14 -5.08 9.34 -3.73
C ARG A 14 -5.17 7.93 -4.31
N TRP A 15 -6.38 7.46 -4.61
CA TRP A 15 -6.60 6.17 -5.28
C TRP A 15 -5.87 6.09 -6.63
N ALA A 16 -5.98 7.13 -7.47
CA ALA A 16 -5.30 7.18 -8.76
C ALA A 16 -3.78 7.18 -8.60
N ALA A 17 -3.25 7.81 -7.55
CA ALA A 17 -1.83 7.77 -7.21
C ALA A 17 -1.38 6.36 -6.82
N CYS A 18 -2.13 5.66 -5.95
CA CYS A 18 -1.86 4.25 -5.63
C CYS A 18 -1.84 3.37 -6.90
N ASN A 19 -2.82 3.58 -7.79
CA ASN A 19 -2.92 2.83 -9.04
C ASN A 19 -1.73 3.13 -9.98
N ALA A 20 -1.33 4.39 -10.10
CA ALA A 20 -0.16 4.76 -10.89
C ALA A 20 1.11 4.10 -10.33
N ILE A 21 1.30 4.11 -9.01
CA ILE A 21 2.44 3.45 -8.35
C ILE A 21 2.44 1.95 -8.64
N TYR A 22 1.29 1.27 -8.58
CA TYR A 22 1.18 -0.15 -8.93
C TYR A 22 1.71 -0.41 -10.35
N TRP A 23 1.24 0.34 -11.34
CA TRP A 23 1.67 0.16 -12.73
C TRP A 23 3.15 0.50 -12.92
N LEU A 24 3.67 1.52 -12.23
CA LEU A 24 5.09 1.86 -12.27
C LEU A 24 5.96 0.72 -11.70
N LEU A 25 5.52 0.10 -10.60
CA LEU A 25 6.20 -1.05 -10.01
C LEU A 25 6.24 -2.25 -10.96
N ASP A 26 5.12 -2.53 -11.62
CA ASP A 26 5.01 -3.64 -12.56
C ASP A 26 5.90 -3.42 -13.81
N ASN A 27 5.81 -2.24 -14.42
CA ASN A 27 6.50 -1.93 -15.67
C ASN A 27 8.00 -1.64 -15.51
N PHE A 28 8.43 -1.14 -14.35
CA PHE A 28 9.83 -0.78 -14.10
C PHE A 28 10.54 -1.71 -13.13
N SER A 29 9.94 -2.87 -12.86
CA SER A 29 10.58 -3.93 -12.11
C SER A 29 11.87 -4.43 -12.80
N PRO A 30 12.95 -4.72 -12.06
CA PRO A 30 13.12 -4.52 -10.61
C PRO A 30 13.73 -3.16 -10.24
N HIS A 31 14.09 -2.33 -11.22
CA HIS A 31 14.89 -1.12 -11.05
C HIS A 31 14.23 -0.07 -10.15
N LEU A 32 12.91 0.12 -10.27
CA LEU A 32 12.19 1.09 -9.46
C LEU A 32 12.20 0.69 -7.98
N GLN A 33 11.97 -0.60 -7.71
CA GLN A 33 12.00 -1.19 -6.39
C GLN A 33 13.40 -1.02 -5.78
N GLU A 34 14.46 -1.38 -6.50
CA GLU A 34 15.83 -1.28 -5.99
C GLU A 34 16.29 0.14 -5.72
N LYS A 35 15.90 1.10 -6.56
CA LYS A 35 16.38 2.48 -6.46
C LYS A 35 15.54 3.34 -5.51
N TYR A 36 14.25 3.05 -5.39
CA TYR A 36 13.30 3.91 -4.69
C TYR A 36 12.49 3.17 -3.62
N HIS A 37 12.92 1.99 -3.17
CA HIS A 37 12.24 1.21 -2.12
C HIS A 37 11.84 2.06 -0.92
N ASN A 38 12.76 2.89 -0.41
CA ASN A 38 12.52 3.68 0.79
C ASN A 38 11.35 4.66 0.62
N GLN A 39 11.33 5.43 -0.48
CA GLN A 39 10.30 6.42 -0.75
C GLN A 39 8.94 5.76 -1.04
N VAL A 40 8.96 4.69 -1.84
CA VAL A 40 7.73 4.00 -2.24
C VAL A 40 7.10 3.24 -1.07
N LEU A 41 7.91 2.50 -0.29
CA LEU A 41 7.40 1.72 0.84
C LEU A 41 6.87 2.60 1.96
N LEU A 42 7.57 3.70 2.30
CA LEU A 42 7.07 4.63 3.32
C LEU A 42 5.74 5.27 2.88
N ALA A 43 5.68 5.75 1.63
CA ALA A 43 4.48 6.41 1.13
C ALA A 43 3.28 5.45 1.01
N LEU A 44 3.50 4.20 0.56
CA LEU A 44 2.45 3.18 0.53
C LEU A 44 2.05 2.73 1.93
N ALA A 45 2.98 2.62 2.88
CA ALA A 45 2.68 2.26 4.26
C ALA A 45 1.82 3.31 4.98
N GLU A 46 1.99 4.60 4.64
CA GLU A 46 1.10 5.67 5.09
C GLU A 46 -0.26 5.60 4.39
N ALA A 47 -0.30 5.38 3.07
CA ALA A 47 -1.55 5.29 2.32
C ALA A 47 -2.42 4.07 2.70
N VAL A 48 -1.82 3.05 3.31
CA VAL A 48 -2.53 1.91 3.89
C VAL A 48 -3.32 2.30 5.15
N ASP A 49 -3.00 3.41 5.82
CA ASP A 49 -3.77 3.94 6.95
C ASP A 49 -4.91 4.88 6.52
N ASP A 50 -5.21 4.98 5.21
CA ASP A 50 -6.24 5.88 4.69
C ASP A 50 -7.65 5.49 5.20
N PHE A 51 -8.43 6.49 5.61
CA PHE A 51 -9.81 6.30 6.05
C PHE A 51 -10.76 5.81 4.95
N HIS A 52 -10.45 6.07 3.68
CA HIS A 52 -11.29 5.67 2.56
C HIS A 52 -10.97 4.22 2.14
N PRO A 53 -11.90 3.26 2.27
CA PRO A 53 -11.62 1.83 2.07
C PRO A 53 -11.00 1.47 0.72
N ARG A 54 -11.45 2.14 -0.36
CA ARG A 54 -10.86 1.92 -1.71
C ARG A 54 -9.40 2.37 -1.82
N VAL A 55 -9.01 3.46 -1.15
CA VAL A 55 -7.62 3.95 -1.22
C VAL A 55 -6.72 2.97 -0.48
N LEU A 56 -7.12 2.60 0.74
CA LEU A 56 -6.47 1.57 1.55
C LEU A 56 -6.29 0.26 0.80
N ALA A 57 -7.37 -0.27 0.19
CA ALA A 57 -7.31 -1.54 -0.53
C ALA A 57 -6.30 -1.49 -1.69
N HIS A 58 -6.30 -0.40 -2.45
CA HIS A 58 -5.41 -0.22 -3.60
C HIS A 58 -3.96 0.04 -3.17
N ALA A 59 -3.75 0.77 -2.08
CA ALA A 59 -2.43 0.95 -1.46
C ALA A 59 -1.84 -0.38 -0.99
N ALA A 60 -2.67 -1.23 -0.35
CA ALA A 60 -2.27 -2.58 0.05
C ALA A 60 -1.94 -3.46 -1.17
N THR A 61 -2.71 -3.37 -2.26
CA THR A 61 -2.39 -4.07 -3.52
C THR A 61 -1.05 -3.63 -4.10
N ALA A 62 -0.78 -2.31 -4.15
CA ALA A 62 0.50 -1.79 -4.63
C ALA A 62 1.68 -2.23 -3.73
N LEU A 63 1.47 -2.28 -2.42
CA LEU A 63 2.46 -2.77 -1.46
C LEU A 63 2.77 -4.26 -1.66
N CYS A 64 1.75 -5.10 -1.87
CA CYS A 64 1.96 -6.50 -2.23
C CYS A 64 2.72 -6.63 -3.56
N ASN A 65 2.38 -5.82 -4.57
CA ASN A 65 3.05 -5.83 -5.87
C ASN A 65 4.54 -5.47 -5.76
N PHE A 66 4.90 -4.57 -4.84
CA PHE A 66 6.29 -4.24 -4.57
C PHE A 66 7.12 -5.48 -4.20
N GLY A 67 6.55 -6.44 -3.48
CA GLY A 67 7.26 -7.64 -3.01
C GLY A 67 7.39 -8.78 -4.03
N VAL A 68 6.66 -8.72 -5.15
CA VAL A 68 6.65 -9.78 -6.20
C VAL A 68 8.01 -10.00 -6.91
N PRO A 69 8.84 -8.99 -7.21
CA PRO A 69 10.07 -9.17 -7.98
C PRO A 69 11.17 -10.02 -7.32
N GLY A 70 10.95 -10.52 -6.09
CA GLY A 70 11.83 -11.52 -5.49
C GLY A 70 13.19 -10.98 -5.01
N LYS A 71 13.26 -9.70 -4.59
CA LYS A 71 14.41 -9.13 -3.87
C LYS A 71 14.08 -8.90 -2.39
N PRO A 72 13.96 -9.97 -1.59
CA PRO A 72 13.50 -9.89 -0.21
C PRO A 72 14.40 -9.02 0.68
N GLU A 73 15.67 -8.84 0.32
CA GLU A 73 16.65 -8.06 1.09
C GLU A 73 16.23 -6.59 1.20
N THR A 74 15.60 -6.04 0.15
CA THR A 74 15.11 -4.65 0.15
C THR A 74 13.94 -4.43 1.11
N LEU A 75 13.21 -5.50 1.46
CA LEU A 75 12.06 -5.45 2.36
C LEU A 75 12.46 -5.63 3.82
N ILE A 76 13.58 -6.30 4.12
CA ILE A 76 14.02 -6.64 5.49
C ILE A 76 13.87 -5.46 6.47
N PRO A 77 14.32 -4.22 6.15
CA PRO A 77 14.22 -3.10 7.09
C PRO A 77 12.79 -2.64 7.40
N TYR A 78 11.81 -3.06 6.60
CA TYR A 78 10.42 -2.59 6.65
C TYR A 78 9.45 -3.67 7.12
N LEU A 79 9.85 -4.95 7.14
CA LEU A 79 8.96 -6.09 7.37
C LEU A 79 8.15 -5.97 8.66
N ASP A 80 8.79 -5.65 9.79
CA ASP A 80 8.09 -5.54 11.08
C ASP A 80 7.00 -4.46 11.04
N GLY A 81 7.29 -3.31 10.44
CA GLY A 81 6.33 -2.22 10.30
C GLY A 81 5.17 -2.58 9.38
N LEU A 82 5.46 -3.17 8.22
CA LEU A 82 4.47 -3.54 7.22
C LEU A 82 3.56 -4.67 7.71
N VAL A 83 4.12 -5.72 8.32
CA VAL A 83 3.35 -6.85 8.85
C VAL A 83 2.42 -6.38 9.96
N ASN A 84 2.89 -5.53 10.88
CA ASN A 84 2.04 -4.99 11.94
C ASN A 84 0.86 -4.18 11.38
N LYS A 85 1.09 -3.32 10.37
CA LYS A 85 0.03 -2.56 9.70
C LYS A 85 -0.99 -3.48 9.01
N LEU A 86 -0.52 -4.43 8.21
CA LEU A 86 -1.40 -5.37 7.51
C LEU A 86 -2.20 -6.25 8.48
N LEU A 87 -1.62 -6.65 9.61
CA LEU A 87 -2.32 -7.39 10.66
C LEU A 87 -3.45 -6.57 11.29
N VAL A 88 -3.25 -5.28 11.53
CA VAL A 88 -4.31 -4.38 12.02
C VAL A 88 -5.46 -4.31 11.02
N LEU A 89 -5.16 -4.15 9.73
CA LEU A 89 -6.18 -4.12 8.68
C LEU A 89 -7.03 -5.39 8.62
N ILE A 90 -6.39 -6.56 8.69
CA ILE A 90 -7.10 -7.85 8.66
C ILE A 90 -8.02 -7.98 9.88
N LYS A 91 -7.61 -7.49 11.05
CA LYS A 91 -8.44 -7.50 12.25
C LYS A 91 -9.65 -6.58 12.11
N VAL A 92 -9.46 -5.37 11.59
CA VAL A 92 -10.54 -4.39 11.39
C VAL A 92 -11.58 -4.90 10.38
N SER A 93 -11.15 -5.40 9.22
CA SER A 93 -12.06 -5.92 8.19
C SER A 93 -12.87 -7.12 8.67
N LYS A 94 -12.26 -8.01 9.47
CA LYS A 94 -12.96 -9.15 10.08
C LYS A 94 -14.05 -8.70 11.07
N ILE A 95 -13.79 -7.63 11.84
CA ILE A 95 -14.78 -7.07 12.78
C ILE A 95 -15.97 -6.46 12.02
N GLU A 96 -15.73 -5.70 10.95
CA GLU A 96 -16.78 -5.11 10.12
C GLU A 96 -17.64 -6.17 9.42
N ALA A 97 -17.01 -7.20 8.86
CA ALA A 97 -17.72 -8.33 8.24
C ALA A 97 -18.61 -9.08 9.24
N THR A 98 -18.16 -9.22 10.49
CA THR A 98 -18.95 -9.88 11.54
C THR A 98 -20.15 -9.02 11.98
N LYS A 99 -19.99 -7.70 12.05
CA LYS A 99 -21.09 -6.77 12.40
C LYS A 99 -22.20 -6.73 11.35
N LEU A 100 -21.84 -6.83 10.08
CA LEU A 100 -22.80 -6.91 8.95
C LEU A 100 -23.61 -8.21 8.93
N GLN A 101 -23.12 -9.29 9.56
CA GLN A 101 -23.84 -10.56 9.66
C GLN A 101 -24.77 -10.64 10.89
N SER A 102 -24.65 -9.71 11.83
CA SER A 102 -25.43 -9.65 13.06
C SER A 102 -26.54 -8.58 13.08
N ALA A 103 -26.74 -7.87 11.96
CA ALA A 103 -27.78 -6.87 11.73
C ALA A 103 -28.77 -7.37 10.67
#